data_AF-A0A7S2AQI7-F1
#
_entry.id   AF-A0A7S2AQI7-F1
#
_cell.length_a   1.000
_cell.length_b   1.000
_cell.length_c   1.000
_cell.angle_alpha   90.00
_cell.angle_beta   90.00
_cell.angle_gamma   90.00
#
_symmetry.space_group_name_H-M   'P 1'
#
loop_
_entity.id
_entity.type
_entity.pdbx_description
1 polymer ?
#
loop_
_entity_poly.entity_id
_entity_poly.type
_entity_poly.pdbx_seq_one_letter_code
_entity_poly.pdbx_strand_id
1 'polypeptide(L)'
;LKIESSLRNSDKAEKAGVETQEAKLYRLKIESSLKKAGATPDEAEKAATEAQEAYRLKIESSLKAGATPDEAEKAATEAQEAYRLKIESSLKKAGATPD
;
A
#
# COMPACT_ATOMS: atom_id res chain seq x y z
N LEU A 1 -1.95 38.63 5.10
CA LEU A 1 -1.12 37.40 5.25
C LEU A 1 -1.29 36.87 6.67
N LYS A 2 -2.19 35.90 6.88
CA LYS A 2 -2.22 35.10 8.11
C LYS A 2 -2.73 33.72 7.72
N ILE A 3 -1.78 32.87 7.36
CA ILE A 3 -2.03 31.50 6.91
C ILE A 3 -2.46 30.71 8.14
N GLU A 4 -3.63 30.10 8.01
CA GLU A 4 -4.30 29.25 8.99
C GLU A 4 -3.38 28.12 9.45
N SER A 5 -3.13 28.03 10.76
CA SER A 5 -2.36 26.94 11.38
C SER A 5 -3.23 26.17 12.37
N SER A 6 -4.43 25.77 11.94
CA SER A 6 -5.41 25.04 12.76
C SER A 6 -5.69 23.62 12.24
N LEU A 7 -4.71 22.97 11.61
CA LEU A 7 -4.83 21.58 11.12
C LEU A 7 -3.86 20.65 11.82
N ARG A 8 -3.90 20.58 13.16
CA ARG A 8 -3.12 19.56 13.87
C ARG A 8 -3.84 19.08 15.12
N ASN A 9 -5.11 18.69 14.96
CA ASN A 9 -5.89 18.06 16.03
C ASN A 9 -6.92 17.05 15.50
N SER A 10 -6.56 16.29 14.46
CA SER A 10 -7.40 15.23 13.88
C SER A 10 -6.76 13.84 13.97
N ASP A 11 -5.71 13.68 14.79
CA ASP A 11 -4.89 12.46 14.91
C ASP A 11 -5.43 11.40 15.88
N LYS A 12 -6.71 11.46 16.24
CA LYS A 12 -7.29 10.52 17.20
C LYS A 12 -8.57 9.87 16.69
N ALA A 13 -8.37 8.71 16.07
CA ALA A 13 -9.28 7.58 16.15
C ALA A 13 -10.73 7.81 15.65
N GLU A 14 -10.89 8.08 14.34
CA GLU A 14 -12.15 7.78 13.64
C GLU A 14 -11.91 6.70 12.56
N LYS A 15 -11.90 5.43 12.99
CA LYS A 15 -13.00 4.46 12.87
C LYS A 15 -13.06 3.75 11.49
N ALA A 16 -12.52 2.53 11.49
CA ALA A 16 -13.11 1.30 10.90
C ALA A 16 -13.53 1.23 9.42
N GLY A 17 -13.29 2.24 8.58
CA GLY A 17 -13.64 2.18 7.16
C GLY A 17 -12.97 3.23 6.28
N VAL A 18 -12.01 3.99 6.81
CA VAL A 18 -11.28 5.01 6.05
C VAL A 18 -10.02 4.36 5.51
N GLU A 19 -10.08 3.92 4.26
CA GLU A 19 -8.89 3.65 3.46
C GLU A 19 -7.96 4.86 3.56
N THR A 20 -6.82 4.70 4.25
CA THR A 20 -5.88 5.80 4.47
C THR A 20 -5.46 6.34 3.10
N GLN A 21 -5.25 7.65 3.01
CA GLN A 21 -4.84 8.27 1.76
C GLN A 21 -3.53 7.64 1.24
N GLU A 22 -2.69 7.18 2.15
CA GLU A 22 -1.53 6.33 1.87
C GLU A 22 -1.91 4.99 1.24
N ALA A 23 -2.82 4.21 1.83
CA ALA A 23 -3.25 2.92 1.26
C ALA A 23 -3.82 3.07 -0.16
N LYS A 24 -4.59 4.14 -0.43
CA LYS A 24 -5.07 4.49 -1.79
C LYS A 24 -3.92 4.77 -2.76
N LEU A 25 -3.00 5.63 -2.34
CA LEU A 25 -1.83 5.98 -3.15
C LEU A 25 -0.96 4.75 -3.45
N TYR A 26 -0.78 3.87 -2.46
CA TYR A 26 -0.04 2.63 -2.62
C TYR A 26 -0.74 1.65 -3.56
N ARG A 27 -2.05 1.47 -3.44
CA ARG A 27 -2.84 0.66 -4.39
C ARG A 27 -2.63 1.13 -5.83
N LEU A 28 -2.80 2.43 -6.07
CA LEU A 28 -2.63 3.03 -7.40
C LEU A 28 -1.20 2.86 -7.92
N LYS A 29 -0.20 2.98 -7.03
CA LYS A 29 1.22 2.82 -7.37
C LYS A 29 1.55 1.38 -7.73
N ILE A 30 1.02 0.39 -7.00
CA ILE A 30 1.16 -1.03 -7.36
C ILE A 30 0.48 -1.29 -8.70
N GLU A 31 -0.79 -0.92 -8.85
CA GLU A 31 -1.54 -1.15 -10.08
C GLU A 31 -0.81 -0.57 -11.32
N SER A 32 -0.33 0.67 -11.23
CA SER A 32 0.45 1.31 -12.30
C SER A 32 1.76 0.59 -12.58
N SER A 33 2.47 0.13 -11.55
CA SER A 33 3.74 -0.58 -11.70
C SER A 33 3.56 -1.96 -12.33
N LEU A 34 2.50 -2.68 -11.96
CA LEU A 34 2.16 -3.98 -12.52
C LEU A 34 1.75 -3.89 -13.98
N LYS A 35 0.91 -2.90 -14.34
CA LYS A 35 0.58 -2.62 -15.75
C LYS A 35 1.83 -2.33 -16.58
N LYS A 36 2.79 -1.56 -16.05
CA LYS A 36 4.09 -1.31 -16.70
C LYS A 36 4.95 -2.56 -16.84
N ALA A 37 4.80 -3.52 -15.92
CA ALA A 37 5.51 -4.80 -15.95
C ALA A 37 4.82 -5.86 -16.85
N GLY A 38 3.73 -5.50 -17.54
CA GLY A 38 3.03 -6.39 -18.47
C GLY A 38 1.87 -7.19 -17.86
N ALA A 39 1.46 -6.89 -16.63
CA ALA A 39 0.25 -7.49 -16.06
C ALA A 39 -1.00 -7.03 -16.83
N THR A 40 -1.96 -7.93 -16.98
CA THR A 40 -3.29 -7.57 -17.45
C THR A 40 -3.98 -6.62 -16.47
N PRO A 41 -4.97 -5.82 -16.90
CA PRO A 41 -5.72 -4.94 -16.00
C PRO A 41 -6.31 -5.67 -14.79
N ASP A 42 -6.88 -6.86 -15.01
CA ASP A 42 -7.47 -7.69 -13.94
C ASP A 42 -6.41 -8.19 -12.95
N GLU A 43 -5.24 -8.64 -13.43
CA GLU A 43 -4.14 -9.06 -12.55
C GLU A 43 -3.58 -7.91 -11.73
N ALA A 44 -3.44 -6.73 -12.35
CA ALA A 44 -2.97 -5.53 -11.68
C ALA A 44 -3.94 -5.06 -10.60
N GLU A 45 -5.24 -5.05 -10.88
CA GLU A 45 -6.29 -4.67 -9.93
C GLU A 45 -6.39 -5.68 -8.77
N LYS A 46 -6.38 -6.99 -9.07
CA LYS A 46 -6.40 -8.04 -8.06
C LYS A 46 -5.20 -7.95 -7.11
N ALA A 47 -4.01 -7.81 -7.67
CA ALA A 47 -2.79 -7.70 -6.87
C ALA A 47 -2.73 -6.41 -6.05
N ALA A 48 -3.22 -5.29 -6.60
CA ALA A 48 -3.31 -4.02 -5.87
C ALA A 48 -4.29 -4.11 -4.69
N THR A 49 -5.42 -4.79 -4.88
CA THR A 49 -6.43 -5.02 -3.85
C THR A 49 -5.90 -5.94 -2.73
N GLU A 50 -5.25 -7.04 -3.09
CA GLU A 50 -4.61 -7.93 -2.12
C GLU A 50 -3.53 -7.21 -1.31
N ALA A 51 -2.72 -6.39 -1.98
CA ALA A 51 -1.66 -5.64 -1.31
C ALA A 51 -2.25 -4.60 -0.35
N GLN A 52 -3.35 -3.95 -0.72
CA GLN A 52 -4.06 -3.02 0.16
C GLN A 52 -4.60 -3.70 1.42
N GLU A 53 -5.23 -4.87 1.29
CA GLU A 53 -5.68 -5.64 2.46
C GLU A 53 -4.50 -6.06 3.35
N ALA A 54 -3.39 -6.50 2.75
CA ALA A 54 -2.18 -6.84 3.50
C ALA A 54 -1.62 -5.63 4.26
N TYR A 55 -1.66 -4.42 3.67
CA TYR A 55 -1.27 -3.18 4.34
C TYR A 55 -2.12 -2.92 5.58
N ARG A 56 -3.45 -3.01 5.44
CA ARG A 56 -4.38 -2.80 6.55
C ARG A 56 -4.17 -3.81 7.68
N LEU A 57 -4.04 -5.10 7.34
CA LEU A 57 -3.77 -6.16 8.31
C LEU A 57 -2.43 -5.95 9.03
N LYS A 58 -1.41 -5.45 8.32
CA LYS A 58 -0.10 -5.18 8.91
C LYS A 58 -0.15 -4.02 9.90
N ILE A 59 -0.87 -2.95 9.58
CA ILE A 59 -1.10 -1.85 10.51
C ILE A 59 -1.84 -2.36 11.75
N GLU A 60 -2.97 -3.03 11.56
CA GLU A 60 -3.79 -3.54 12.68
C GLU A 60 -2.99 -4.48 13.58
N SER A 61 -2.24 -5.41 12.99
CA SER A 61 -1.38 -6.34 13.72
C SER A 61 -0.29 -5.61 14.51
N SER A 62 0.31 -4.56 13.93
CA SER A 62 1.39 -3.81 14.58
C SER A 62 0.85 -2.98 15.74
N LEU A 63 -0.29 -2.32 15.55
CA LEU A 63 -1.00 -1.60 16.61
C LEU A 63 -1.40 -2.53 17.76
N LYS A 64 -1.90 -3.73 17.43
CA LYS A 64 -2.25 -4.76 18.44
C LYS A 64 -1.03 -5.27 19.21
N ALA A 65 0.15 -5.23 18.59
CA ALA A 65 1.42 -5.54 19.24
C ALA A 65 1.98 -4.37 20.08
N GLY A 66 1.27 -3.24 20.14
CA GLY A 66 1.67 -2.05 20.90
C GLY A 66 2.55 -1.06 20.14
N ALA A 67 2.70 -1.22 18.83
CA ALA A 67 3.39 -0.22 18.01
C ALA A 67 2.60 1.09 17.97
N THR A 68 3.31 2.19 17.84
CA THR A 68 2.70 3.49 17.52
C THR A 68 2.10 3.49 16.10
N PRO A 69 1.14 4.39 15.80
CA PRO A 69 0.60 4.52 14.45
C PRO A 69 1.68 4.73 13.38
N ASP A 70 2.66 5.58 13.64
CA ASP A 70 3.78 5.84 12.71
C ASP A 70 4.64 4.59 12.46
N GLU A 71 4.91 3.81 13.52
CA GLU A 71 5.67 2.56 13.39
C GLU A 71 4.88 1.48 12.64
N ALA A 72 3.57 1.40 12.88
CA ALA A 72 2.68 0.48 12.19
C ALA A 72 2.59 0.81 10.69
N GLU A 73 2.48 2.09 10.34
CA GLU A 73 2.47 2.60 8.97
C GLU A 73 3.81 2.34 8.27
N LYS A 74 4.93 2.64 8.94
CA LYS A 74 6.27 2.35 8.41
C LYS A 74 6.45 0.85 8.11
N ALA A 75 6.06 -0.01 9.04
CA ALA A 75 6.17 -1.46 8.87
C ALA A 75 5.26 -1.99 7.74
N ALA A 76 4.08 -1.40 7.55
CA ALA A 76 3.17 -1.76 6.48
C ALA A 76 3.69 -1.31 5.11
N THR A 77 4.24 -0.11 5.02
CA THR A 77 4.89 0.43 3.81
C THR A 77 6.08 -0.40 3.36
N GLU A 78 6.97 -0.78 4.28
CA GLU A 78 8.12 -1.64 3.97
C GLU A 78 7.69 -3.01 3.42
N ALA A 79 6.68 -3.64 4.04
CA ALA A 79 6.14 -4.91 3.58
C ALA A 79 5.51 -4.80 2.18
N GLN A 80 4.83 -3.68 1.92
CA GLN A 80 4.22 -3.34 0.63
C GLN A 80 5.24 -3.17 -0.49
N GLU A 81 6.34 -2.46 -0.24
CA GLU A 81 7.39 -2.29 -1.24
C GLU A 81 8.04 -3.63 -1.61
N ALA A 82 8.28 -4.50 -0.62
CA ALA A 82 8.79 -5.84 -0.87
C ALA A 82 7.82 -6.67 -1.73
N TYR A 83 6.50 -6.55 -1.48
CA TYR A 83 5.47 -7.22 -2.27
C TYR A 83 5.46 -6.73 -3.73
N ARG A 84 5.51 -5.42 -3.95
CA ARG A 84 5.58 -4.81 -5.29
C ARG A 84 6.80 -5.33 -6.05
N LEU A 85 8.00 -5.28 -5.45
CA LEU A 85 9.24 -5.74 -6.08
C LEU A 85 9.17 -7.23 -6.45
N LYS A 86 8.59 -8.05 -5.57
CA LYS A 86 8.39 -9.48 -5.83
C LYS A 86 7.49 -9.71 -7.05
N ILE A 87 6.37 -9.01 -7.16
CA ILE A 87 5.46 -9.19 -8.30
C ILE A 87 6.07 -8.64 -9.58
N GLU A 88 6.68 -7.46 -9.56
CA GLU A 88 7.39 -6.91 -10.73
C GLU A 88 8.48 -7.88 -11.24
N SER A 89 9.24 -8.48 -10.33
CA SER A 89 10.24 -9.47 -10.71
C SER A 89 9.61 -10.74 -11.29
N SER A 90 8.49 -11.20 -10.74
CA SER A 90 7.77 -12.37 -11.26
C SER A 90 7.22 -12.10 -12.66
N LEU A 91 6.63 -10.92 -12.89
CA LEU A 91 6.10 -10.52 -14.20
C LEU A 91 7.20 -10.34 -15.24
N LYS A 92 8.33 -9.70 -14.87
CA LYS A 92 9.50 -9.61 -15.75
C LYS A 92 10.06 -10.99 -16.13
N LYS A 93 10.03 -11.96 -15.21
CA LYS A 93 10.45 -13.34 -15.49
C LYS A 93 9.42 -14.10 -16.33
N ALA A 94 8.12 -13.88 -16.10
CA ALA A 94 7.05 -14.51 -16.87
C ALA A 94 6.96 -13.98 -18.31
N GLY A 95 7.25 -12.69 -18.53
CA GLY A 95 7.41 -12.09 -19.85
C GLY A 95 8.75 -12.42 -20.53
N ALA A 96 9.66 -13.09 -19.82
CA ALA A 96 10.88 -13.68 -20.36
C ALA A 96 10.63 -15.15 -20.73
N THR A 97 9.64 -15.40 -21.59
CA THR A 97 9.71 -16.58 -22.46
C THR A 97 10.73 -16.27 -23.56
N PRO A 98 11.91 -16.94 -23.60
CA PRO A 98 12.70 -16.95 -24.82
C PRO A 98 11.88 -17.68 -25.89
N ASP A 99 11.71 -17.04 -27.04
CA ASP A 99 11.30 -17.69 -28.29
C ASP A 99 12.28 -18.82 -28.65
#